data_AF-Q07QU5-F1
#
_entry.id   AF-Q07QU5-F1
#
_cell.length_a   1.000
_cell.length_b   1.000
_cell.length_c   1.000
_cell.angle_alpha   90.00
_cell.angle_beta   90.00
_cell.angle_gamma   90.00
#
_symmetry.space_group_name_H-M   'P 1'
#
loop_
_entity.id
_entity.type
_entity.pdbx_description
1 polymer ?
#
loop_
_entity_poly.entity_id
_entity_poly.type
_entity_poly.pdbx_seq_one_letter_code
_entity_poly.pdbx_strand_id
1 'polypeptide(L)'
;MAFGRMSTNAKRPMRSVLACLALLLVTATSAMAGSPAERRGKAFAKANCSRCHAIDHKSASKNEAAPPFRMLHLRYPVETLAEAFAEGIYTGHPDMPAFELEPRQINDLLAYFKSLE
;
A
#
# COMPACT_ATOMS: atom_id res chain seq x y z
N MET A 1 49.59 39.68 43.48
CA MET A 1 49.08 39.09 42.23
C MET A 1 48.13 37.95 42.60
N ALA A 2 46.83 38.14 42.35
CA ALA A 2 45.76 37.22 42.74
C ALA A 2 45.41 36.29 41.57
N PHE A 3 45.44 34.97 41.79
CA PHE A 3 44.89 34.00 40.84
C PHE A 3 43.46 33.65 41.24
N GLY A 4 42.50 34.17 40.47
CA GLY A 4 41.07 33.94 40.63
C GLY A 4 40.65 32.55 40.17
N ARG A 5 39.80 31.90 40.97
CA ARG A 5 39.18 30.60 40.72
C ARG A 5 37.89 30.84 39.91
N MET A 6 37.86 30.48 38.63
CA MET A 6 36.64 30.53 37.82
C MET A 6 35.87 29.21 37.95
N SER A 7 34.81 29.28 38.74
CA SER A 7 33.79 28.24 38.91
C SER A 7 32.73 28.41 37.82
N THR A 8 32.62 27.47 36.89
CA THR A 8 31.51 27.44 35.92
C THR A 8 30.42 26.48 36.43
N ASN A 9 29.29 27.06 36.80
CA ASN A 9 28.10 26.35 37.23
C ASN A 9 27.31 25.90 35.99
N ALA A 10 27.56 24.68 35.51
CA ALA A 10 26.81 24.06 34.43
C ALA A 10 25.42 23.61 34.93
N LYS A 11 24.41 24.48 34.79
CA LYS A 11 23.01 24.09 35.00
C LYS A 11 22.65 23.03 33.94
N ARG A 12 22.47 21.78 34.39
CA ARG A 12 22.27 20.58 33.59
C ARG A 12 21.19 20.76 32.50
N PRO A 13 21.41 20.29 31.26
CA PRO A 13 20.50 20.45 30.10
C PRO A 13 19.28 19.50 30.16
N MET A 14 18.78 19.18 31.36
CA MET A 14 17.72 18.17 31.57
C MET A 14 16.42 18.55 30.85
N ARG A 15 16.11 19.85 30.78
CA ARG A 15 14.91 20.38 30.11
C ARG A 15 14.95 20.22 28.59
N SER A 16 16.14 20.35 27.99
CA SER A 16 16.34 20.22 26.54
C SER A 16 16.21 18.77 26.08
N VAL A 17 16.67 17.81 26.90
CA VAL A 17 16.54 16.38 26.61
C VAL A 17 15.08 15.92 26.62
N LEU A 18 14.28 16.39 27.59
CA LEU A 18 12.85 16.09 27.68
C LEU A 18 12.05 16.66 26.49
N ALA A 19 12.40 17.86 26.01
CA ALA A 19 11.76 18.47 24.85
C ALA A 19 12.05 17.71 23.55
N CYS A 20 13.29 17.24 23.36
CA CYS A 20 13.65 16.41 22.20
C CYS A 20 12.95 15.05 22.21
N LEU A 21 12.78 14.43 23.38
CA LEU A 21 12.13 13.12 23.51
C LEU A 21 10.62 13.20 23.22
N ALA A 22 9.95 14.27 23.68
CA ALA A 22 8.54 14.50 23.36
C ALA A 22 8.30 14.78 21.87
N LEU A 23 9.22 15.48 21.20
CA LEU A 23 9.15 15.75 19.77
C LEU A 23 9.35 14.48 18.91
N LEU A 24 10.16 13.53 19.37
CA LEU A 24 10.36 12.24 18.71
C LEU A 24 9.16 11.29 18.81
N LEU A 25 8.33 11.40 19.86
CA LEU A 25 7.13 10.57 20.00
C LEU A 25 5.99 10.99 19.05
N VAL A 26 5.94 12.26 18.63
CA VAL A 26 4.87 12.80 17.77
C VAL A 26 5.03 12.39 16.30
N THR A 27 6.24 12.02 15.85
CA THR A 27 6.51 11.67 14.44
C THR A 27 6.27 10.19 14.12
N ALA A 28 5.90 9.36 15.09
CA ALA A 28 5.79 7.91 14.92
C ALA A 28 4.49 7.43 14.25
N THR A 29 3.56 8.33 13.90
CA THR A 29 2.33 7.95 13.19
C THR A 29 2.65 7.65 11.72
N SER A 30 3.05 6.40 11.46
CA SER A 30 3.16 5.88 10.09
C SER A 30 1.76 5.83 9.48
N ALA A 31 1.43 6.78 8.62
CA ALA A 31 0.20 6.72 7.84
C ALA A 31 0.29 5.53 6.88
N MET A 32 -0.47 4.47 7.13
CA MET A 32 -0.60 3.37 6.17
C MET A 32 -1.32 3.90 4.93
N ALA A 33 -0.67 3.79 3.76
CA ALA A 33 -1.29 4.19 2.51
C ALA A 33 -2.51 3.30 2.18
N GLY A 34 -3.60 3.94 1.76
CA GLY A 34 -4.83 3.31 1.31
C GLY A 34 -5.76 2.79 2.42
N SER A 35 -7.02 2.56 2.05
CA SER A 35 -8.01 1.99 2.97
C SER A 35 -7.67 0.54 3.36
N PRO A 36 -8.21 0.01 4.48
CA PRO A 36 -8.01 -1.40 4.84
C PRO A 36 -8.42 -2.38 3.73
N ALA A 37 -9.45 -2.03 2.95
CA ALA A 37 -9.91 -2.83 1.81
C ALA A 37 -8.88 -2.84 0.68
N GLU A 38 -8.40 -1.67 0.25
CA GLU A 38 -7.33 -1.55 -0.77
C GLU A 38 -6.09 -2.36 -0.40
N ARG A 39 -5.67 -2.35 0.87
CA ARG A 39 -4.50 -3.11 1.32
C ARG A 39 -4.72 -4.62 1.23
N ARG A 40 -5.92 -5.10 1.57
CA ARG A 40 -6.27 -6.53 1.45
C ARG A 40 -6.36 -6.93 -0.02
N GLY A 41 -6.99 -6.11 -0.87
CA GLY A 41 -7.04 -6.31 -2.31
C GLY A 41 -5.66 -6.34 -2.94
N LYS A 42 -4.77 -5.41 -2.57
CA LYS A 42 -3.37 -5.40 -3.00
C LYS A 42 -2.63 -6.67 -2.59
N ALA A 43 -2.81 -7.12 -1.35
CA ALA A 43 -2.19 -8.35 -0.86
C ALA A 43 -2.67 -9.56 -1.67
N PHE A 44 -3.98 -9.64 -1.95
CA PHE A 44 -4.54 -10.68 -2.81
C PHE A 44 -3.97 -10.64 -4.23
N ALA A 45 -4.01 -9.47 -4.89
CA ALA A 45 -3.47 -9.28 -6.24
C ALA A 45 -1.98 -9.63 -6.32
N LYS A 46 -1.21 -9.31 -5.27
CA LYS A 46 0.20 -9.69 -5.18
C LYS A 46 0.37 -11.21 -5.11
N ALA A 47 -0.39 -11.90 -4.27
CA ALA A 47 -0.30 -13.34 -4.13
C ALA A 47 -0.72 -14.10 -5.41
N ASN A 48 -1.78 -13.62 -6.08
CA ASN A 48 -2.48 -14.43 -7.08
C ASN A 48 -2.31 -13.92 -8.52
N CYS A 49 -2.14 -12.61 -8.73
CA CYS A 49 -2.17 -12.01 -10.07
C CYS A 49 -0.78 -11.57 -10.57
N SER A 50 0.15 -11.27 -9.65
CA SER A 50 1.46 -10.67 -9.98
C SER A 50 2.43 -11.56 -10.75
N ARG A 51 2.10 -12.85 -10.92
CA ARG A 51 2.84 -13.75 -11.79
C ARG A 51 2.77 -13.32 -13.26
N CYS A 52 1.63 -12.76 -13.68
CA CYS A 52 1.39 -12.37 -15.06
C CYS A 52 1.20 -10.85 -15.19
N HIS A 53 0.38 -10.24 -14.34
CA HIS A 53 0.03 -8.83 -14.42
C HIS A 53 0.97 -7.95 -13.58
N ALA A 54 1.31 -6.78 -14.11
CA ALA A 54 1.77 -5.68 -13.27
C ALA A 54 0.59 -5.13 -12.47
N ILE A 55 0.73 -5.14 -11.15
CA ILE A 55 -0.33 -4.78 -10.21
C ILE A 55 -0.17 -3.38 -9.60
N ASP A 56 0.88 -2.64 -9.99
CA ASP A 56 1.17 -1.30 -9.48
C ASP A 56 1.11 -0.24 -10.59
N HIS A 57 1.31 1.01 -10.21
CA HIS A 57 1.18 2.16 -11.12
C HIS A 57 2.32 2.28 -12.14
N LYS A 58 3.42 1.52 -12.03
CA LYS A 58 4.67 1.84 -12.74
C LYS A 58 5.27 0.67 -13.52
N SER A 59 5.24 -0.53 -12.94
CA SER A 59 5.87 -1.71 -13.51
C SER A 59 5.20 -2.13 -14.82
N ALA A 60 5.99 -2.75 -15.69
CA ALA A 60 5.45 -3.50 -16.83
C ALA A 60 5.04 -4.90 -16.38
N SER A 61 4.02 -5.47 -17.03
CA SER A 61 3.64 -6.87 -16.81
C SER A 61 4.76 -7.81 -17.25
N LYS A 62 4.89 -8.94 -16.54
CA LYS A 62 5.86 -9.99 -16.92
C LYS A 62 5.42 -10.75 -18.16
N ASN A 63 4.12 -10.89 -18.36
CA ASN A 63 3.52 -11.45 -19.55
C ASN A 63 2.94 -10.31 -20.40
N GLU A 64 3.40 -10.18 -21.65
CA GLU A 64 2.96 -9.12 -22.57
C GLU A 64 1.46 -9.21 -22.90
N ALA A 65 0.89 -10.42 -22.91
CA ALA A 65 -0.54 -10.65 -23.13
C ALA A 65 -1.40 -10.31 -21.91
N ALA A 66 -0.79 -10.02 -20.75
CA ALA A 66 -1.49 -9.68 -19.51
C ALA A 66 -1.32 -8.18 -19.20
N PRO A 67 -2.26 -7.30 -19.60
CA PRO A 67 -2.09 -5.87 -19.41
C PRO A 67 -1.90 -5.48 -17.93
N PRO A 68 -1.18 -4.38 -17.63
CA PRO A 68 -1.05 -3.90 -16.27
C PRO A 68 -2.42 -3.44 -15.74
N PHE A 69 -2.74 -3.75 -14.48
CA PHE A 69 -4.06 -3.45 -13.92
C PHE A 69 -4.39 -1.96 -13.83
N ARG A 70 -3.39 -1.07 -13.83
CA ARG A 70 -3.63 0.39 -13.97
C ARG A 70 -4.32 0.78 -15.28
N MET A 71 -4.35 -0.10 -16.28
CA MET A 71 -5.04 0.13 -17.55
C MET A 71 -6.42 -0.54 -17.60
N LEU A 72 -6.82 -1.26 -16.55
CA LEU A 72 -8.08 -2.02 -16.52
C LEU A 72 -9.29 -1.10 -16.69
N HIS A 73 -9.30 0.03 -15.97
CA HIS A 73 -10.37 1.02 -15.98
C HIS A 73 -10.58 1.68 -17.35
N LEU A 74 -9.57 1.64 -18.23
CA LEU A 74 -9.67 2.17 -19.60
C LEU A 74 -10.56 1.31 -20.50
N ARG A 75 -10.83 0.05 -20.10
CA ARG A 75 -11.62 -0.91 -20.87
C ARG A 75 -12.95 -1.24 -20.20
N TYR A 76 -12.96 -1.27 -18.87
CA TYR A 76 -14.13 -1.65 -18.08
C TYR A 76 -14.23 -0.72 -16.87
N PRO A 77 -15.41 -0.16 -16.56
CA PRO A 77 -15.63 0.45 -15.25
C PRO A 77 -15.32 -0.58 -14.15
N VAL A 78 -14.52 -0.21 -13.15
CA VAL A 78 -14.03 -1.17 -12.16
C VAL A 78 -15.20 -1.84 -11.41
N GLU A 79 -16.25 -1.08 -11.11
CA GLU A 79 -17.41 -1.51 -10.35
C GLU A 79 -18.20 -2.63 -11.06
N THR A 80 -18.18 -2.67 -12.40
CA THR A 80 -18.90 -3.69 -13.17
C THR A 80 -18.19 -5.04 -13.17
N LEU A 81 -16.96 -5.12 -12.67
CA LEU A 81 -16.20 -6.38 -12.58
C LEU A 81 -16.69 -7.29 -11.45
N ALA A 82 -17.52 -6.77 -10.53
CA ALA A 82 -18.04 -7.54 -9.40
C ALA A 82 -18.79 -8.80 -9.82
N GLU A 83 -19.67 -8.69 -10.82
CA GLU A 83 -20.46 -9.82 -11.34
C GLU A 83 -19.57 -10.86 -11.99
N ALA A 84 -18.64 -10.42 -12.87
CA ALA A 84 -17.67 -11.31 -13.50
C ALA A 84 -16.79 -12.04 -12.47
N PHE A 85 -16.46 -11.39 -11.35
CA PHE A 85 -15.71 -12.02 -10.26
C PHE A 85 -16.56 -13.00 -9.44
N ALA A 86 -17.85 -12.73 -9.29
CA ALA A 86 -18.78 -13.59 -8.56
C ALA A 86 -19.14 -14.85 -9.37
N GLU A 87 -19.24 -14.75 -10.69
CA GLU A 87 -19.45 -15.88 -11.60
C GLU A 87 -18.17 -16.70 -11.84
N GLY A 88 -17.02 -16.16 -11.44
CA GLY A 88 -15.71 -16.76 -11.56
C GLY A 88 -14.84 -16.09 -12.62
N ILE A 89 -13.56 -15.87 -12.31
CA ILE A 89 -12.61 -15.25 -13.25
C ILE A 89 -12.18 -16.28 -14.29
N TYR A 90 -12.97 -16.42 -15.36
CA TYR A 90 -12.54 -17.11 -16.57
C TYR A 90 -12.26 -16.06 -17.65
N THR A 91 -11.04 -15.52 -17.65
CA THR A 91 -10.64 -14.68 -18.78
C THR A 91 -10.37 -15.57 -19.98
N GLY A 92 -10.67 -15.08 -21.18
CA GLY A 92 -10.71 -15.87 -22.42
C GLY A 92 -9.39 -16.44 -22.92
N HIS A 93 -8.39 -16.69 -22.06
CA HIS A 93 -7.18 -17.43 -22.38
C HIS A 93 -6.87 -18.51 -21.31
N PRO A 94 -6.44 -19.72 -21.71
CA PRO A 94 -6.29 -20.86 -20.80
C PRO A 94 -5.21 -20.68 -19.72
N ASP A 95 -4.25 -19.78 -19.93
CA ASP A 95 -3.14 -19.56 -18.98
C ASP A 95 -3.52 -18.73 -17.74
N MET A 96 -4.70 -18.08 -17.73
CA MET A 96 -5.17 -17.40 -16.54
C MET A 96 -5.87 -18.40 -15.64
N PRO A 97 -5.37 -18.65 -14.41
CA PRO A 97 -6.03 -19.56 -13.49
C PRO A 97 -7.42 -19.03 -13.13
N ALA A 98 -8.38 -19.95 -13.04
CA ALA A 98 -9.67 -19.65 -12.44
C ALA A 98 -9.52 -19.41 -10.94
N PHE A 99 -10.29 -18.46 -10.42
CA PHE A 99 -10.38 -18.18 -8.99
C PHE A 99 -11.85 -18.13 -8.58
N GLU A 100 -12.16 -18.81 -7.49
CA GLU A 100 -13.38 -18.57 -6.74
C GLU A 100 -13.07 -17.51 -5.69
N LEU A 101 -13.76 -16.37 -5.77
CA LEU A 101 -13.57 -15.25 -4.87
C LEU A 101 -14.75 -15.15 -3.91
N GLU A 102 -14.46 -15.09 -2.62
CA GLU A 102 -15.45 -14.74 -1.62
C GLU A 102 -15.95 -13.30 -1.85
N PRO A 103 -17.22 -12.97 -1.55
CA PRO A 103 -17.76 -11.62 -1.77
C PRO A 103 -16.92 -10.50 -1.13
N ARG A 104 -16.29 -10.77 0.02
CA ARG A 104 -15.36 -9.81 0.65
C ARG A 104 -14.09 -9.61 -0.18
N GLN A 105 -13.52 -10.68 -0.73
CA GLN A 105 -12.31 -10.60 -1.55
C GLN A 105 -12.57 -9.84 -2.85
N ILE A 106 -13.76 -10.03 -3.46
CA ILE A 106 -14.22 -9.25 -4.60
C ILE A 106 -14.19 -7.76 -4.25
N ASN A 107 -14.88 -7.35 -3.18
CA ASN A 107 -14.93 -5.95 -2.77
C ASN A 107 -13.55 -5.38 -2.44
N ASP A 108 -12.69 -6.14 -1.77
CA ASP A 108 -11.32 -5.72 -1.46
C ASP A 108 -10.48 -5.52 -2.75
N LEU A 109 -10.62 -6.43 -3.73
CA LEU A 109 -9.96 -6.31 -5.04
C LEU A 109 -10.46 -5.11 -5.84
N LEU A 110 -11.78 -4.90 -5.89
CA LEU A 110 -12.37 -3.76 -6.58
C LEU A 110 -11.90 -2.44 -5.96
N ALA A 111 -11.86 -2.35 -4.63
CA ALA A 111 -11.31 -1.19 -3.94
C ALA A 111 -9.85 -0.93 -4.34
N TYR A 112 -9.04 -1.98 -4.45
CA TYR A 112 -7.66 -1.84 -4.91
C TYR A 112 -7.55 -1.42 -6.37
N PHE A 113 -8.29 -2.04 -7.29
CA PHE A 113 -8.28 -1.65 -8.70
C PHE A 113 -8.79 -0.22 -8.90
N LYS A 114 -9.76 0.22 -8.10
CA LYS A 114 -10.22 1.61 -8.09
C LYS A 114 -9.11 2.59 -7.70
N SER A 115 -8.24 2.21 -6.77
CA SER A 115 -7.07 3.03 -6.41
C SER A 115 -6.00 3.11 -7.51
N LEU A 116 -6.11 2.30 -8.57
CA LEU A 116 -5.20 2.31 -9.72
C LEU A 116 -5.70 3.15 -10.90
N GLU A 117 -6.88 3.77 -10.78
CA GLU A 117 -7.38 4.78 -11.73
C GLU A 117 -6.46 6.02 -11.78
#